data_AF-A0A7X2MSC9-F1
#
_entry.id   AF-A0A7X2MSC9-F1
#
_cell.length_a   1.000
_cell.length_b   1.000
_cell.length_c   1.000
_cell.angle_alpha   90.00
_cell.angle_beta   90.00
_cell.angle_gamma   90.00
#
_symmetry.space_group_name_H-M   'P 1'
#
loop_
_entity.id
_entity.type
_entity.pdbx_description
1 polymer ?
#
loop_
_entity_poly.entity_id
_entity_poly.type
_entity_poly.pdbx_seq_one_letter_code
_entity_poly.pdbx_strand_id
1 'polypeptide(L)'
;MFNPEKYLSAVWLEGGRSFPEIDCFGLINEIRRDMNLPAWPEFAGVTKNDDGLNREALKLMKTLTRCEPQVGAGVACYTGSLVTHVAIIVSIDG
;
A
#
# COMPACT_ATOMS: atom_id res chain seq x y z
N MET A 1 -3.77 -8.70 14.50
CA MET A 1 -3.80 -7.52 15.38
C MET A 1 -2.72 -6.59 14.90
N PHE A 2 -3.06 -5.36 14.53
CA PHE A 2 -2.11 -4.38 14.03
C PHE A 2 -1.08 -4.01 15.09
N ASN A 3 0.20 -4.19 14.76
CA ASN A 3 1.34 -3.71 15.53
C ASN A 3 2.23 -2.87 14.60
N PRO A 4 2.29 -1.54 14.74
CA PRO A 4 3.09 -0.69 13.87
C PRO A 4 4.60 -1.01 13.94
N GLU A 5 5.10 -1.45 15.10
CA GLU A 5 6.53 -1.73 15.29
C GLU A 5 7.05 -2.88 14.41
N LYS A 6 6.19 -3.86 14.08
CA LYS A 6 6.50 -4.96 13.13
C LYS A 6 7.11 -4.39 11.85
N TYR A 7 6.51 -3.33 11.33
CA TYR A 7 6.83 -2.77 10.02
C TYR A 7 8.11 -1.92 10.00
N LEU A 8 8.67 -1.56 11.16
CA LEU A 8 9.99 -0.92 11.25
C LEU A 8 11.13 -1.87 10.85
N SER A 9 10.88 -3.17 10.86
CA SER A 9 11.84 -4.20 10.45
C SER A 9 11.60 -4.73 9.03
N ALA A 10 10.69 -4.11 8.26
CA ALA A 10 10.45 -4.48 6.87
C ALA A 10 11.69 -4.20 6.02
N VAL A 11 12.01 -5.14 5.13
CA VAL A 11 13.06 -5.01 4.12
C VAL A 11 12.40 -4.69 2.80
N TRP A 12 12.74 -3.55 2.22
CA TRP A 12 12.16 -3.17 0.94
C TRP A 12 12.66 -4.09 -0.17
N LEU A 13 11.73 -4.80 -0.82
CA LEU A 13 11.97 -5.61 -2.00
C LEU A 13 10.97 -5.23 -3.09
N GLU A 14 11.44 -4.81 -4.26
CA GLU A 14 10.56 -4.50 -5.38
C GLU A 14 9.70 -5.72 -5.76
N GLY A 15 8.37 -5.55 -5.82
CA GLY A 15 7.46 -6.66 -6.06
C GLY A 15 7.27 -7.60 -4.86
N GLY A 16 7.88 -7.31 -3.71
CA GLY A 16 7.69 -8.05 -2.48
C GLY A 16 6.24 -7.98 -1.98
N ARG A 17 5.67 -9.11 -1.58
CA ARG A 17 4.26 -9.25 -1.15
C ARG A 17 4.09 -9.85 0.24
N SER A 18 5.19 -10.27 0.87
CA SER A 18 5.18 -11.00 2.13
C SER A 18 6.24 -10.43 3.06
N PHE A 19 5.85 -10.12 4.29
CA PHE A 19 6.79 -9.66 5.31
C PHE A 19 7.85 -10.75 5.61
N PRO A 20 9.15 -10.41 5.76
CA PRO A 20 9.70 -9.06 5.86
C PRO A 20 10.04 -8.40 4.52
N GLU A 21 10.14 -9.14 3.43
CA GLU A 21 10.55 -8.63 2.10
C GLU A 21 9.34 -8.12 1.30
N ILE A 22 9.07 -6.83 1.41
CA ILE A 22 7.80 -6.25 0.99
C ILE A 22 7.98 -4.88 0.33
N ASP A 23 7.21 -4.58 -0.72
CA ASP A 23 7.16 -3.24 -1.29
C ASP A 23 6.04 -2.39 -0.68
N CYS A 24 5.91 -1.16 -1.16
CA CYS A 24 4.90 -0.22 -0.67
C CYS A 24 3.46 -0.70 -0.85
N PHE A 25 3.16 -1.47 -1.90
CA PHE A 25 1.81 -1.99 -2.11
C PHE A 25 1.55 -3.25 -1.27
N GLY A 26 2.54 -4.15 -1.20
CA GLY A 26 2.50 -5.30 -0.30
C GLY A 26 2.26 -4.86 1.14
N LEU A 27 2.93 -3.79 1.58
CA LEU A 27 2.80 -3.23 2.93
C LEU A 27 1.35 -2.81 3.24
N ILE A 28 0.67 -2.18 2.28
CA ILE A 28 -0.75 -1.81 2.44
C ILE A 28 -1.60 -3.05 2.70
N ASN A 29 -1.46 -4.09 1.89
CA ASN A 29 -2.28 -5.29 2.05
C ASN A 29 -1.96 -6.03 3.35
N GLU A 30 -0.69 -6.07 3.77
CA GLU A 30 -0.28 -6.64 5.04
C GLU A 30 -0.92 -5.89 6.23
N ILE A 31 -0.86 -4.56 6.23
CA ILE A 31 -1.49 -3.72 7.26
C ILE A 31 -3.01 -3.88 7.25
N ARG A 32 -3.65 -3.89 6.07
CA ARG A 32 -5.10 -4.10 5.95
C ARG A 32 -5.50 -5.44 6.57
N ARG A 33 -4.76 -6.52 6.28
CA ARG A 33 -4.98 -7.85 6.91
C ARG A 33 -4.83 -7.78 8.43
N ASP A 34 -3.79 -7.14 8.94
CA ASP A 34 -3.55 -7.01 10.38
C ASP A 34 -4.65 -6.21 11.11
N MET A 35 -5.32 -5.30 10.39
CA MET A 35 -6.46 -4.49 10.82
C MET A 35 -7.84 -5.12 10.52
N ASN A 36 -7.90 -6.37 10.04
CA ASN A 36 -9.13 -7.04 9.59
C ASN A 36 -9.90 -6.31 8.47
N LEU A 37 -9.21 -5.51 7.65
CA LEU A 37 -9.76 -4.89 6.46
C LEU A 37 -9.58 -5.81 5.24
N PRO A 38 -10.50 -5.77 4.25
CA PRO A 38 -10.34 -6.55 3.03
C PRO A 38 -9.09 -6.09 2.28
N ALA A 39 -8.21 -7.03 1.95
CA ALA A 39 -7.05 -6.77 1.10
C ALA A 39 -7.51 -6.26 -0.27
N TRP A 40 -6.73 -5.38 -0.86
CA TRP A 40 -6.90 -4.96 -2.24
C TRP A 40 -6.36 -6.03 -3.19
N PRO A 41 -6.83 -6.04 -4.46
CA PRO A 41 -6.34 -6.98 -5.45
C PRO A 41 -4.81 -6.96 -5.51
N GLU A 42 -4.17 -8.12 -5.40
CA GLU A 42 -2.73 -8.21 -5.55
C GLU A 42 -2.38 -7.94 -7.01
N PHE A 43 -1.64 -6.85 -7.25
CA PHE A 43 -1.08 -6.59 -8.56
C PHE A 43 0.20 -7.41 -8.72
N ALA A 44 0.02 -8.70 -9.00
CA ALA A 44 1.13 -9.62 -9.28
C ALA A 44 1.93 -9.10 -10.48
N GLY A 45 3.25 -8.98 -10.32
CA GLY A 45 4.16 -8.55 -11.38
C GLY A 45 4.28 -7.03 -11.60
N VAL A 46 3.65 -6.20 -10.76
CA VAL A 46 3.88 -4.75 -10.78
C VAL A 46 5.21 -4.43 -10.12
N THR A 47 6.21 -4.20 -10.95
CA THR A 47 7.46 -3.55 -10.57
C THR A 47 7.37 -2.05 -10.94
N LYS A 48 8.29 -1.21 -10.46
CA LYS A 48 8.37 0.18 -10.92
C LYS A 48 8.76 0.28 -12.41
N ASN A 49 9.31 -0.80 -12.97
CA ASN A 49 9.63 -0.88 -14.39
C ASN A 49 8.32 -0.84 -15.22
N ASP A 50 8.34 -0.08 -16.33
CA ASP A 50 7.21 0.07 -17.28
C ASP A 50 5.94 0.75 -16.71
N ASP A 51 6.08 1.70 -15.77
CA ASP A 51 4.96 2.45 -15.16
C ASP A 51 3.88 1.57 -14.50
N GLY A 52 4.22 0.32 -14.15
CA GLY A 52 3.27 -0.67 -13.62
C GLY A 52 2.53 -0.17 -12.38
N LEU A 53 3.23 0.50 -11.45
CA LEU A 53 2.64 1.04 -10.23
C LEU A 53 1.59 2.11 -10.55
N ASN A 54 1.94 3.07 -11.42
CA ASN A 54 1.03 4.12 -11.82
C ASN A 54 -0.24 3.55 -12.47
N ARG A 55 -0.08 2.60 -13.40
CA ARG A 55 -1.20 1.97 -14.10
C ARG A 55 -2.15 1.25 -13.15
N GLU A 56 -1.63 0.39 -12.28
CA GLU A 56 -2.48 -0.40 -11.39
C GLU A 56 -3.06 0.43 -10.23
N ALA A 57 -2.30 1.40 -9.70
CA ALA A 57 -2.83 2.35 -8.71
C ALA A 57 -3.99 3.17 -9.28
N LEU A 58 -3.89 3.67 -10.51
CA LEU A 58 -4.98 4.40 -11.17
C LEU A 58 -6.21 3.52 -11.44
N LYS A 59 -6.03 2.24 -11.79
CA LYS A 59 -7.16 1.30 -11.91
C LYS A 59 -7.85 1.08 -10.58
N LEU A 60 -7.08 0.85 -9.51
CA LEU A 60 -7.61 0.67 -8.17
C LEU A 60 -8.35 1.92 -7.67
N MET A 61 -7.78 3.10 -7.88
CA MET A 61 -8.40 4.36 -7.45
C MET A 61 -9.79 4.56 -8.06
N LYS A 62 -10.05 4.05 -9.27
CA LYS A 62 -11.39 4.09 -9.89
C LYS A 62 -12.43 3.23 -9.15
N THR A 63 -12.01 2.21 -8.41
CA THR A 63 -12.90 1.36 -7.61
C THR A 63 -13.03 1.84 -6.17
N LEU A 64 -12.24 2.83 -5.76
CA LEU A 64 -12.24 3.39 -4.41
C LEU A 64 -13.07 4.67 -4.35
N THR A 65 -13.62 4.95 -3.17
CA THR A 65 -14.29 6.22 -2.90
C THR A 65 -13.30 7.17 -2.25
N ARG A 66 -13.20 8.40 -2.76
CA ARG A 66 -12.41 9.46 -2.12
C ARG A 66 -12.98 9.73 -0.73
N CYS A 67 -12.10 9.81 0.26
CA CYS A 67 -12.45 10.10 1.64
C CYS A 67 -11.47 11.11 2.26
N GLU A 68 -11.88 11.71 3.39
CA GLU A 68 -10.99 12.43 4.28
C GLU A 68 -9.99 11.47 4.94
N PRO A 69 -8.84 11.96 5.44
CA PRO A 69 -7.86 11.15 6.12
C PRO A 69 -8.46 10.38 7.31
N GLN A 70 -8.42 9.06 7.25
CA GLN A 70 -8.92 8.17 8.31
C GLN A 70 -8.17 6.84 8.32
N VAL A 71 -8.14 6.18 9.47
CA VAL A 71 -7.50 4.87 9.66
C VAL A 71 -8.00 3.87 8.61
N GLY A 72 -7.08 3.22 7.91
CA GLY A 72 -7.37 2.26 6.84
C GLY A 72 -7.53 2.86 5.44
N ALA A 73 -7.59 4.19 5.31
CA ALA A 73 -7.59 4.86 4.01
C ALA A 73 -6.20 4.76 3.36
N GLY A 74 -6.18 4.48 2.06
CA GLY A 74 -4.94 4.50 1.30
C GLY A 74 -4.62 5.89 0.75
N VAL A 75 -3.32 6.15 0.61
CA VAL A 75 -2.76 7.40 0.12
C VAL A 75 -1.97 7.12 -1.14
N ALA A 76 -2.20 7.90 -2.18
CA ALA A 76 -1.40 7.89 -3.39
C ALA A 76 -0.44 9.08 -3.37
N CYS A 77 0.85 8.80 -3.48
CA CYS A 77 1.90 9.81 -3.51
C CYS A 77 2.36 10.02 -4.96
N TYR A 78 2.40 11.27 -5.39
CA TYR A 78 2.67 11.65 -6.77
C TYR A 78 4.02 12.36 -6.90
N THR A 79 4.72 12.09 -7.99
CA THR A 79 5.80 12.93 -8.50
C THR A 79 5.38 13.42 -9.89
N GLY A 80 5.07 14.71 -10.01
CA GLY A 80 4.38 15.22 -11.19
C GLY A 80 2.99 14.58 -11.32
N SER A 81 2.71 13.96 -12.46
CA SER A 81 1.44 13.25 -12.73
C SER A 81 1.50 11.73 -12.49
N LEU A 82 2.64 11.20 -12.03
CA LEU A 82 2.83 9.76 -11.84
C LEU A 82 2.70 9.38 -10.37
N VAL A 83 1.93 8.32 -10.08
CA VAL A 83 1.94 7.68 -8.76
C VAL A 83 3.27 6.94 -8.59
N THR A 84 4.12 7.43 -7.70
CA THR A 84 5.45 6.86 -7.45
C THR A 84 5.52 6.06 -6.15
N HIS A 85 4.54 6.27 -5.27
CA HIS A 85 4.45 5.58 -4.00
C HIS A 85 3.00 5.51 -3.50
N VAL A 86 2.75 4.59 -2.58
CA VAL A 86 1.46 4.43 -1.91
C VAL A 86 1.68 4.19 -0.43
N ALA A 87 0.73 4.62 0.39
CA ALA A 87 0.75 4.43 1.82
C ALA A 87 -0.66 4.12 2.35
N ILE A 88 -0.75 3.80 3.64
CA ILE A 88 -2.01 3.59 4.36
C ILE A 88 -1.97 4.36 5.67
N ILE A 89 -3.09 4.99 6.02
CA ILE A 89 -3.23 5.71 7.29
C ILE A 89 -3.48 4.69 8.41
N VAL A 90 -2.74 4.82 9.49
CA VAL A 90 -2.84 4.00 10.70
C VAL A 90 -2.84 4.90 11.93
N SER A 91 -3.38 4.41 13.06
CA SER A 91 -3.20 5.09 14.36
C SER A 91 -1.86 4.68 14.94
N ILE A 92 -1.12 5.65 15.47
CA ILE A 92 0.05 5.45 16.31
C ILE A 92 -0.35 5.96 17.69
N ASP A 93 -0.16 5.12 18.72
CA ASP A 93 -0.41 5.46 20.14
C ASP A 93 -1.87 5.74 20.57
N GLY A 94 -2.86 5.34 19.76
CA GLY A 94 -4.28 5.51 20.07
C GLY A 94 -4.82 6.85 19.62
#